data_AF-A0A6P7GP20-F1
#
_entry.id   AF-A0A6P7GP20-F1
#
_cell.length_a   1.000
_cell.length_b   1.000
_cell.length_c   1.000
_cell.angle_alpha   90.00
_cell.angle_beta   90.00
_cell.angle_gamma   90.00
#
_symmetry.space_group_name_H-M   'P 1'
#
loop_
_entity.id
_entity.type
_entity.pdbx_description
1 polymer ?
#
loop_
_entity_poly.entity_id
_entity_poly.type
_entity_poly.pdbx_seq_one_letter_code
_entity_poly.pdbx_strand_id
1 'polypeptide(L)'
;MATKDISANIIFVVGELEEIAGPLLHRTADTNKFLRADANAALDVMCENLPMNRVIFVITSRGCTHQNSVVRATAIRLITELVKKHGADKIFQMNKDIRDKIILAGANSLADGSLEARSHGKEMFSYICGHPHFHKNLLEAVPQNTLRHIAKTLNSIKPFTGT
;
A
#
# COMPACT_ATOMS: atom_id res chain seq x y z
N MET A 1 -15.69 -19.13 -26.72
CA MET A 1 -14.86 -19.91 -25.76
C MET A 1 -13.51 -19.22 -25.54
N ALA A 2 -13.51 -17.93 -25.16
CA ALA A 2 -12.29 -17.10 -25.12
C ALA A 2 -12.13 -16.27 -23.82
N THR A 3 -12.95 -16.54 -22.81
CA THR A 3 -12.95 -15.78 -21.54
C THR A 3 -12.31 -16.53 -20.37
N LYS A 4 -11.87 -17.79 -20.55
CA LYS A 4 -11.20 -18.59 -19.50
C LYS A 4 -9.66 -18.45 -19.49
N ASP A 5 -9.05 -18.02 -20.61
CA ASP A 5 -7.58 -17.96 -20.72
C ASP A 5 -6.95 -16.67 -20.16
N ILE A 6 -7.69 -15.55 -20.17
CA ILE A 6 -7.19 -14.29 -19.58
C ILE A 6 -7.14 -14.41 -18.05
N SER A 7 -8.11 -15.08 -17.44
CA SER A 7 -8.10 -15.38 -16.00
C SER A 7 -6.95 -16.33 -15.60
N ALA A 8 -6.59 -17.29 -16.46
CA ALA A 8 -5.53 -18.25 -16.15
C ALA A 8 -4.14 -17.59 -16.14
N ASN A 9 -3.82 -16.74 -17.12
CA ASN A 9 -2.58 -15.94 -17.08
C ASN A 9 -2.57 -14.90 -15.95
N ILE A 10 -3.75 -14.46 -15.50
CA ILE A 10 -3.88 -13.55 -14.37
C ILE A 10 -3.69 -14.24 -13.02
N ILE A 11 -4.04 -15.51 -12.88
CA ILE A 11 -3.91 -16.28 -11.64
C ILE A 11 -2.52 -16.95 -11.55
N PHE A 12 -1.95 -17.37 -12.68
CA PHE A 12 -0.65 -18.05 -12.73
C PHE A 12 0.54 -17.17 -12.29
N VAL A 13 0.46 -15.84 -12.49
CA VAL A 13 1.53 -14.89 -12.10
C VAL A 13 1.37 -14.35 -10.66
N VAL A 14 0.18 -14.45 -10.05
CA VAL A 14 -0.02 -13.99 -8.66
C VAL A 14 0.70 -14.91 -7.67
N GLY A 15 0.70 -16.22 -7.95
CA GLY A 15 1.40 -17.21 -7.12
C GLY A 15 2.88 -16.88 -6.99
N GLU A 16 3.57 -16.66 -8.11
CA GLU A 16 5.02 -16.34 -8.11
C GLU A 16 5.33 -15.06 -7.33
N LEU A 17 4.51 -14.02 -7.48
CA LEU A 17 4.76 -12.76 -6.79
C LEU A 17 4.54 -12.86 -5.28
N GLU A 18 3.52 -13.62 -4.84
CA GLU A 18 3.31 -13.88 -3.41
C GLU A 18 4.41 -14.74 -2.79
N GLU A 19 4.90 -15.73 -3.54
CA GLU A 19 6.02 -16.60 -3.16
C GLU A 19 7.33 -15.82 -3.00
N ILE A 20 7.52 -14.74 -3.74
CA ILE A 20 8.70 -13.86 -3.62
C ILE A 20 8.49 -12.80 -2.54
N ALA A 21 7.38 -12.05 -2.61
CA ALA A 21 7.16 -10.89 -1.75
C ALA A 21 6.98 -11.28 -0.28
N GLY A 22 6.32 -12.40 0.03
CA GLY A 22 6.10 -12.83 1.40
C GLY A 22 7.41 -13.03 2.18
N PRO A 23 8.34 -13.87 1.67
CA PRO A 23 9.65 -14.07 2.28
C PRO A 23 10.49 -12.79 2.35
N LEU A 24 10.47 -11.94 1.31
CA LEU A 24 11.17 -10.66 1.34
C LEU A 24 10.62 -9.74 2.43
N LEU A 25 9.29 -9.58 2.50
CA LEU A 25 8.61 -8.81 3.54
C LEU A 25 8.96 -9.32 4.94
N HIS A 26 9.06 -10.63 5.15
CA HIS A 26 9.50 -11.18 6.42
C HIS A 26 10.95 -10.78 6.76
N ARG A 27 11.86 -10.82 5.77
CA ARG A 27 13.27 -10.43 5.95
C ARG A 27 13.48 -8.94 6.18
N THR A 28 12.49 -8.07 5.91
CA THR A 28 12.62 -6.64 6.28
C THR A 28 12.67 -6.42 7.79
N ALA A 29 12.23 -7.39 8.59
CA ALA A 29 12.27 -7.38 10.05
C ALA A 29 13.35 -8.30 10.64
N ASP A 30 14.32 -8.76 9.85
CA ASP A 30 15.41 -9.61 10.30
C ASP A 30 16.32 -8.88 11.31
N THR A 31 16.99 -9.60 12.21
CA THR A 31 17.94 -9.00 13.16
C THR A 31 19.21 -8.51 12.45
N ASN A 32 19.60 -9.15 11.35
CA ASN A 32 20.72 -8.76 10.52
C ASN A 32 20.36 -7.56 9.61
N LYS A 33 21.07 -6.45 9.81
CA LYS A 33 20.87 -5.21 9.04
C LYS A 33 21.10 -5.36 7.54
N PHE A 34 21.99 -6.25 7.12
CA PHE A 34 22.29 -6.48 5.71
C PHE A 34 21.14 -7.23 5.03
N LEU A 35 20.61 -8.26 5.69
CA LEU A 35 19.42 -8.98 5.18
C LEU A 35 18.19 -8.06 5.11
N ARG A 36 18.01 -7.17 6.08
CA ARG A 36 16.95 -6.14 6.00
C ARG A 36 17.13 -5.22 4.80
N ALA A 37 18.36 -4.75 4.57
CA ALA A 37 18.66 -3.84 3.47
C ALA A 37 18.45 -4.52 2.12
N ASP A 38 18.97 -5.73 1.93
CA ASP A 38 18.82 -6.52 0.71
C ASP A 38 17.34 -6.83 0.43
N ALA A 39 16.57 -7.18 1.46
CA ALA A 39 15.14 -7.43 1.33
C ALA A 39 14.36 -6.17 0.92
N ASN A 40 14.69 -5.01 1.50
CA ASN A 40 14.08 -3.74 1.10
C ASN A 40 14.42 -3.40 -0.36
N ALA A 41 15.70 -3.52 -0.74
CA ALA A 41 16.14 -3.24 -2.11
C ALA A 41 15.44 -4.15 -3.14
N ALA A 42 15.31 -5.45 -2.83
CA ALA A 42 14.59 -6.38 -3.70
C ALA A 42 13.10 -6.03 -3.84
N LEU A 43 12.45 -5.59 -2.75
CA LEU A 43 11.06 -5.13 -2.79
C LEU A 43 10.91 -3.82 -3.58
N ASP A 44 11.86 -2.89 -3.47
CA ASP A 44 11.85 -1.65 -4.25
C ASP A 44 11.98 -1.95 -5.76
N VAL A 45 12.92 -2.82 -6.15
CA VAL A 45 13.08 -3.30 -7.55
C VAL A 45 11.80 -3.98 -8.05
N MET A 46 11.16 -4.78 -7.20
CA MET A 46 9.87 -5.42 -7.51
C MET A 46 8.78 -4.37 -7.78
N CYS A 47 8.68 -3.34 -6.94
CA CYS A 47 7.73 -2.24 -7.11
C CYS A 47 7.97 -1.40 -8.37
N GLU A 48 9.23 -1.31 -8.82
CA GLU A 48 9.61 -0.55 -10.01
C GLU A 48 9.32 -1.26 -11.32
N ASN A 49 9.47 -2.59 -11.36
CA ASN A 49 9.51 -3.36 -12.59
C ASN A 49 8.25 -4.20 -12.85
N LEU A 50 7.40 -4.41 -11.84
CA LEU A 50 6.21 -5.25 -11.98
C LEU A 50 4.92 -4.45 -12.12
N PRO A 51 3.85 -5.04 -12.68
CA PRO A 51 2.57 -4.37 -12.82
C PRO A 51 2.02 -3.89 -11.47
N MET A 52 1.76 -2.58 -11.38
CA MET A 52 1.42 -1.91 -10.11
C MET A 52 0.22 -2.53 -9.39
N ASN A 53 -0.81 -2.93 -10.14
CA ASN A 53 -1.99 -3.59 -9.59
C ASN A 53 -1.64 -4.89 -8.84
N ARG A 54 -0.64 -5.64 -9.32
CA ARG A 54 -0.16 -6.87 -8.68
C ARG A 54 0.65 -6.57 -7.44
N VAL A 55 1.58 -5.63 -7.57
CA VAL A 55 2.42 -5.18 -6.45
C VAL A 55 1.54 -4.69 -5.30
N ILE A 56 0.58 -3.79 -5.57
CA ILE A 56 -0.36 -3.28 -4.56
C ILE A 56 -1.13 -4.43 -3.92
N PHE A 57 -1.67 -5.36 -4.73
CA PHE A 57 -2.43 -6.49 -4.21
C PHE A 57 -1.61 -7.32 -3.23
N VAL A 58 -0.38 -7.70 -3.59
CA VAL A 58 0.47 -8.55 -2.76
C VAL A 58 0.98 -7.82 -1.52
N ILE A 59 1.46 -6.57 -1.66
CA ILE A 59 1.96 -5.77 -0.54
C ILE A 59 0.85 -5.51 0.49
N THR A 60 -0.36 -5.16 0.04
CA THR A 60 -1.49 -4.91 0.96
C THR A 60 -1.97 -6.19 1.64
N SER A 61 -1.96 -7.32 0.93
CA SER A 61 -2.48 -8.59 1.46
C SER A 61 -1.49 -9.32 2.38
N ARG A 62 -0.19 -9.17 2.16
CA ARG A 62 0.87 -9.86 2.93
C ARG A 62 1.63 -8.95 3.90
N GLY A 63 1.79 -7.68 3.55
CA GLY A 63 2.61 -6.74 4.29
C GLY A 63 1.79 -5.87 5.25
N CYS A 64 0.76 -5.19 4.74
CA CYS A 64 -0.02 -4.24 5.56
C CYS A 64 -0.84 -4.91 6.69
N THR A 65 -1.11 -6.20 6.58
CA THR A 65 -1.85 -7.01 7.57
C THR A 65 -0.94 -7.86 8.46
N HIS A 66 0.38 -7.73 8.32
CA HIS A 66 1.34 -8.58 9.01
C HIS A 66 1.39 -8.33 10.53
N GLN A 67 1.68 -9.35 11.34
CA GLN A 67 1.74 -9.21 12.81
C GLN A 67 2.92 -8.36 13.29
N ASN A 68 4.06 -8.43 12.60
CA ASN A 68 5.24 -7.62 12.89
C ASN A 68 5.09 -6.17 12.37
N SER A 69 5.31 -5.20 13.26
CA SER A 69 5.16 -3.77 12.98
C SER A 69 6.18 -3.19 11.99
N VAL A 70 7.41 -3.73 11.93
CA VAL A 70 8.45 -3.34 10.97
C VAL A 70 8.03 -3.74 9.55
N VAL A 71 7.43 -4.93 9.41
CA VAL A 71 6.90 -5.39 8.12
C VAL A 71 5.74 -4.51 7.66
N ARG A 72 4.80 -4.18 8.55
CA ARG A 72 3.70 -3.26 8.22
C ARG A 72 4.21 -1.87 7.83
N ALA A 73 5.18 -1.32 8.57
CA ALA A 73 5.82 -0.04 8.26
C ALA A 73 6.49 -0.07 6.88
N THR A 74 7.19 -1.15 6.56
CA THR A 74 7.81 -1.34 5.23
C THR A 74 6.75 -1.43 4.13
N ALA A 75 5.67 -2.16 4.36
CA ALA A 75 4.60 -2.32 3.38
C ALA A 75 3.92 -0.99 3.07
N ILE A 76 3.60 -0.20 4.10
CA ILE A 76 3.02 1.14 3.86
C ILE A 76 4.03 2.07 3.20
N ARG A 77 5.33 2.01 3.54
CA ARG A 77 6.39 2.75 2.82
C ARG A 77 6.34 2.48 1.32
N LEU A 78 6.29 1.21 0.92
CA LEU A 78 6.23 0.82 -0.49
C LEU A 78 4.95 1.35 -1.18
N ILE A 79 3.80 1.28 -0.51
CA ILE A 79 2.55 1.86 -1.03
C ILE A 79 2.66 3.38 -1.16
N THR A 80 3.23 4.07 -0.18
CA THR A 80 3.48 5.51 -0.21
C THR A 80 4.34 5.89 -1.41
N GLU A 81 5.45 5.19 -1.66
CA GLU A 81 6.31 5.46 -2.82
C GLU A 81 5.60 5.22 -4.16
N LEU A 82 4.74 4.19 -4.25
CA LEU A 82 3.92 3.98 -5.45
C LEU A 82 2.91 5.11 -5.67
N VAL A 83 2.28 5.59 -4.61
CA VAL A 83 1.34 6.73 -4.67
C VAL A 83 2.06 8.01 -5.09
N LYS A 84 3.25 8.27 -4.53
CA LYS A 84 4.10 9.41 -4.88
C LYS A 84 4.52 9.39 -6.34
N LYS A 85 4.98 8.24 -6.82
CA LYS A 85 5.47 8.05 -8.20
C LYS A 85 4.38 8.27 -9.24
N HIS A 86 3.13 7.88 -8.96
CA HIS A 86 2.06 7.88 -9.97
C HIS A 86 1.05 9.01 -9.80
N GLY A 87 1.01 9.66 -8.64
CA GLY A 87 0.11 10.77 -8.36
C GLY A 87 -1.35 10.36 -8.15
N ALA A 88 -2.11 11.27 -7.55
CA ALA A 88 -3.51 11.01 -7.15
C ALA A 88 -4.41 10.64 -8.34
N ASP A 89 -4.28 11.34 -9.48
CA ASP A 89 -5.11 11.09 -10.67
C ASP A 89 -5.03 9.62 -11.09
N LYS A 90 -3.81 9.07 -11.14
CA LYS A 90 -3.61 7.67 -11.50
C LYS A 90 -4.24 6.73 -10.48
N ILE A 91 -4.11 7.03 -9.18
CA ILE A 91 -4.71 6.22 -8.11
C ILE A 91 -6.24 6.18 -8.23
N PHE A 92 -6.89 7.33 -8.46
CA PHE A 92 -8.35 7.38 -8.55
C PHE A 92 -8.92 6.82 -9.86
N GLN A 93 -8.11 6.74 -10.92
CA GLN A 93 -8.47 6.04 -12.16
C GLN A 93 -8.34 4.52 -12.08
N MET A 94 -7.74 3.97 -11.01
CA MET A 94 -7.61 2.51 -10.87
C MET A 94 -8.95 1.82 -10.63
N ASN A 95 -8.96 0.52 -10.93
CA ASN A 95 -10.05 -0.38 -10.55
C ASN A 95 -10.33 -0.28 -9.05
N LYS A 96 -11.62 -0.32 -8.70
CA LYS A 96 -12.13 -0.19 -7.33
C LYS A 96 -11.35 -1.04 -6.33
N ASP A 97 -11.17 -2.33 -6.62
CA ASP A 97 -10.53 -3.27 -5.69
C ASP A 97 -9.08 -2.89 -5.33
N ILE A 98 -8.32 -2.32 -6.27
CA ILE A 98 -6.93 -1.92 -6.06
C ILE A 98 -6.86 -0.58 -5.32
N ARG A 99 -7.66 0.39 -5.77
CA ARG A 99 -7.72 1.72 -5.13
C ARG A 99 -8.18 1.60 -3.68
N ASP A 100 -9.23 0.82 -3.41
CA ASP A 100 -9.77 0.66 -2.07
C ASP A 100 -8.77 -0.03 -1.13
N LYS A 101 -7.94 -0.96 -1.65
CA LYS A 101 -6.82 -1.55 -0.90
C LYS A 101 -5.78 -0.52 -0.48
N ILE A 102 -5.41 0.42 -1.37
CA ILE A 102 -4.49 1.52 -1.03
C ILE A 102 -5.09 2.39 0.09
N ILE A 103 -6.34 2.83 -0.11
CA ILE A 103 -7.02 3.72 0.83
C ILE A 103 -7.18 3.06 2.21
N LEU A 104 -7.60 1.79 2.24
CA LEU A 104 -7.75 1.03 3.48
C LEU A 104 -6.41 0.77 4.17
N ALA A 105 -5.34 0.45 3.42
CA ALA A 105 -4.00 0.29 3.97
C ALA A 105 -3.50 1.59 4.61
N GLY A 106 -3.66 2.72 3.92
CA GLY A 106 -3.37 4.05 4.46
C GLY A 106 -4.18 4.32 5.73
N ALA A 107 -5.49 4.09 5.71
CA ALA A 107 -6.36 4.34 6.85
C ALA A 107 -5.93 3.52 8.09
N ASN A 108 -5.67 2.23 7.91
CA ASN A 108 -5.20 1.37 8.99
C ASN A 108 -3.83 1.82 9.52
N SER A 109 -2.93 2.28 8.65
CA SER A 109 -1.61 2.74 9.05
C SER A 109 -1.65 3.99 9.95
N LEU A 110 -2.67 4.85 9.83
CA LEU A 110 -2.84 6.02 10.72
C LEU A 110 -3.15 5.64 12.17
N ALA A 111 -3.67 4.43 12.39
CA ALA A 111 -3.96 3.85 13.70
C ALA A 111 -2.92 2.79 14.14
N ASP A 112 -1.84 2.59 13.36
CA ASP A 112 -0.85 1.56 13.67
C ASP A 112 -0.09 1.88 14.96
N GLY A 113 0.34 0.84 15.68
CA GLY A 113 1.22 0.98 16.85
C GLY A 113 2.61 1.52 16.49
N SER A 114 3.11 1.26 15.28
CA SER A 114 4.40 1.80 14.80
C SER A 114 4.31 3.27 14.44
N LEU A 115 5.23 4.08 14.99
CA LEU A 115 5.37 5.49 14.60
C LEU A 115 5.74 5.64 13.12
N GLU A 116 6.61 4.77 12.62
CA GLU A 116 7.05 4.77 11.22
C GLU A 116 5.88 4.49 10.28
N ALA A 117 5.07 3.47 10.59
CA ALA A 117 3.88 3.15 9.80
C ALA A 117 2.89 4.34 9.77
N ARG A 118 2.65 4.98 10.92
CA ARG A 118 1.82 6.19 10.99
C ARG A 118 2.40 7.34 10.17
N SER A 119 3.72 7.50 10.15
CA SER A 119 4.40 8.54 9.38
C SER A 119 4.20 8.35 7.88
N HIS A 120 4.46 7.14 7.38
CA HIS A 120 4.25 6.81 5.96
C HIS A 120 2.77 6.89 5.55
N GLY A 121 1.85 6.51 6.44
CA GLY A 121 0.41 6.68 6.21
C GLY A 121 -0.01 8.14 6.04
N LYS A 122 0.51 9.03 6.89
CA LYS A 122 0.27 10.46 6.78
C LYS A 122 0.81 11.03 5.47
N GLU A 123 2.02 10.62 5.10
CA GLU A 123 2.63 10.99 3.83
C GLU A 123 1.80 10.47 2.65
N MET A 124 1.39 9.20 2.65
CA MET A 124 0.54 8.65 1.58
C MET A 124 -0.72 9.48 1.36
N PHE A 125 -1.40 9.84 2.46
CA PHE A 125 -2.62 10.64 2.38
C PHE A 125 -2.38 12.08 1.96
N SER A 126 -1.23 12.70 2.29
CA SER A 126 -0.95 14.06 1.82
C SER A 126 -0.92 14.13 0.29
N TYR A 127 -0.49 13.06 -0.39
CA TYR A 127 -0.46 13.01 -1.86
C TYR A 127 -1.84 12.81 -2.51
N ILE A 128 -2.85 12.32 -1.79
CA ILE A 128 -4.17 12.00 -2.38
C ILE A 128 -5.34 12.79 -1.80
N CYS A 129 -5.20 13.39 -0.61
CA CYS A 129 -6.31 14.02 0.10
C CYS A 129 -6.84 15.30 -0.57
N GLY A 130 -6.04 15.94 -1.42
CA GLY A 130 -6.46 17.11 -2.20
C GLY A 130 -7.30 16.79 -3.45
N HIS A 131 -7.42 15.52 -3.84
CA HIS A 131 -8.11 15.15 -5.08
C HIS A 131 -9.64 15.14 -4.92
N PRO A 132 -10.43 15.61 -5.92
CA PRO A 132 -11.89 15.71 -5.81
C PRO A 132 -12.62 14.40 -5.47
N HIS A 133 -12.06 13.26 -5.89
CA HIS A 133 -12.64 11.95 -5.60
C HIS A 133 -12.22 11.35 -4.26
N PHE A 134 -11.33 12.00 -3.50
CA PHE A 134 -10.79 11.44 -2.26
C PHE A 134 -11.88 11.09 -1.24
N HIS A 135 -12.72 12.06 -0.87
CA HIS A 135 -13.69 11.89 0.21
C HIS A 135 -14.68 10.75 -0.07
N LYS A 136 -15.25 10.71 -1.28
CA LYS A 136 -16.17 9.65 -1.69
C LYS A 136 -15.53 8.26 -1.58
N ASN A 137 -14.33 8.09 -2.17
CA ASN A 137 -13.67 6.79 -2.17
C ASN A 137 -13.16 6.38 -0.78
N LEU A 138 -12.81 7.35 0.08
CA LEU A 138 -12.48 7.09 1.48
C LEU A 138 -13.66 6.48 2.24
N LEU A 139 -14.87 7.04 2.08
CA LEU A 139 -16.09 6.53 2.72
C LEU A 139 -16.50 5.15 2.19
N GLU A 140 -16.23 4.88 0.91
CA GLU A 140 -16.53 3.58 0.30
C GLU A 140 -15.53 2.48 0.70
N ALA A 141 -14.25 2.82 0.85
CA ALA A 141 -13.19 1.84 1.09
C ALA A 141 -12.95 1.53 2.58
N VAL A 142 -13.27 2.46 3.48
CA VAL A 142 -12.86 2.39 4.88
C VAL A 142 -14.06 2.16 5.81
N PRO A 143 -14.03 1.13 6.67
CA PRO A 143 -15.06 0.91 7.68
C PRO A 143 -15.28 2.13 8.60
N GLN A 144 -16.54 2.39 8.97
CA GLN A 144 -16.92 3.59 9.76
C GLN A 144 -16.23 3.66 11.13
N ASN A 145 -15.99 2.53 11.78
CA ASN A 145 -15.24 2.45 13.03
C ASN A 145 -13.78 2.92 12.85
N THR A 146 -13.12 2.50 11.78
CA THR A 146 -11.76 2.95 11.42
C THR A 146 -11.76 4.45 11.13
N LEU A 147 -12.72 4.94 10.35
CA LEU A 147 -12.85 6.38 10.05
C LEU A 147 -12.97 7.23 11.32
N ARG A 148 -13.83 6.82 12.27
CA ARG A 148 -13.98 7.49 13.56
C ARG A 148 -12.67 7.52 14.34
N HIS A 149 -11.93 6.41 14.35
CA HIS A 149 -10.68 6.30 15.09
C HIS A 149 -9.59 7.22 14.52
N ILE A 150 -9.50 7.34 13.19
CA ILE A 150 -8.44 8.12 12.53
C ILE A 150 -8.82 9.57 12.22
N ALA A 151 -10.08 9.98 12.42
CA ALA A 151 -10.62 11.26 11.98
C ALA A 151 -9.75 12.47 12.37
N LYS A 152 -9.32 12.54 13.64
CA LYS A 152 -8.46 13.63 14.12
C LYS A 152 -7.13 13.68 13.39
N THR A 153 -6.49 12.52 13.19
CA THR A 153 -5.23 12.41 12.48
C THR A 153 -5.41 12.78 11.01
N LEU A 154 -6.40 12.19 10.34
CA LEU A 154 -6.68 12.42 8.94
C LEU A 154 -6.97 13.90 8.64
N ASN A 155 -7.77 14.57 9.48
CA ASN A 155 -8.11 15.99 9.31
C ASN A 155 -6.91 16.94 9.52
N SER A 156 -5.83 16.48 10.16
CA SER A 156 -4.60 17.27 10.34
C SER A 156 -3.63 17.15 9.16
N ILE A 157 -3.88 16.23 8.23
CA ILE A 157 -3.03 16.02 7.05
C ILE A 157 -3.33 17.11 6.03
N LYS A 158 -2.29 17.83 5.61
CA LYS A 158 -2.38 18.84 4.56
C LYS A 158 -2.07 18.18 3.20
N PRO A 159 -2.77 18.57 2.13
CA PRO A 159 -2.40 18.16 0.78
C PRO A 159 -0.95 18.52 0.48
N PHE A 160 -0.23 17.63 -0.19
CA PHE A 160 1.09 17.90 -0.71
C PHE A 160 0.96 18.96 -1.82
N THR A 161 1.49 20.14 -1.56
CA THR A 161 1.64 21.22 -2.54
C THR A 161 3.09 21.16 -3.04
N GLY A 162 3.36 20.34 -4.06
CA GLY A 162 4.69 20.29 -4.66
C GLY A 162 5.10 21.66 -5.18
N THR A 163 6.27 22.15 -4.75
CA THR A 163 7.02 23.23 -5.41
C THR A 163 7.88 22.66 -6.52
#